data_AF-A0A366XMR4-F1
#
_entry.id   AF-A0A366XMR4-F1
#
_cell.length_a   1.000
_cell.length_b   1.000
_cell.length_c   1.000
_cell.angle_alpha   90.00
_cell.angle_beta   90.00
_cell.angle_gamma   90.00
#
_symmetry.space_group_name_H-M   'P 1'
#
loop_
_entity.id
_entity.type
_entity.pdbx_description
1 polymer ?
#
loop_
_entity_poly.entity_id
_entity_poly.type
_entity_poly.pdbx_seq_one_letter_code
_entity_poly.pdbx_strand_id
1 'polypeptide(L)'
;MKKLVLIRHAERPEIQSTSVGNEVMLTDKGKQETLEYATKINQPVLSIRTSPIGRCVQTAEIIAAHSGYPLENIESTTQLGDPGFIISDGEQAWNQWQTKGIDEVNEILLSGSETLSGFVDLTHAINIFKSEVRDLLINSKEGIHFWVTHDVIVATVASRVSEQPLSLMDWPHFLGNLEISLSNSNELIFQYNQ
;
A
#
# COMPACT_ATOMS: atom_id res chain seq x y z
N MET A 1 -20.07 -4.98 5.83
CA MET A 1 -18.86 -5.83 5.66
C MET A 1 -17.67 -5.13 6.31
N LYS A 2 -16.73 -5.89 6.89
CA LYS A 2 -15.49 -5.33 7.46
C LYS A 2 -14.38 -5.44 6.42
N LYS A 3 -13.72 -4.32 6.09
CA LYS A 3 -12.73 -4.27 5.01
C LYS A 3 -11.53 -3.41 5.41
N LEU A 4 -10.34 -3.82 4.95
CA LEU A 4 -9.16 -2.98 4.85
C LEU A 4 -8.81 -2.79 3.37
N VAL A 5 -8.44 -1.59 2.98
CA VAL A 5 -7.95 -1.27 1.64
C VAL A 5 -6.51 -0.80 1.76
N LEU A 6 -5.58 -1.62 1.27
CA LEU A 6 -4.17 -1.25 1.10
C LEU A 6 -4.02 -0.62 -0.28
N ILE A 7 -3.83 0.70 -0.35
CA ILE A 7 -3.96 1.47 -1.59
C ILE A 7 -2.68 2.23 -1.92
N ARG A 8 -2.26 2.18 -3.20
CA ARG A 8 -1.21 3.04 -3.73
C ARG A 8 -1.69 4.49 -3.73
N HIS A 9 -0.83 5.42 -3.35
CA HIS A 9 -1.11 6.85 -3.55
C HIS A 9 -1.52 7.17 -5.00
N ALA A 10 -2.22 8.29 -5.19
CA ALA A 10 -2.66 8.73 -6.50
C ALA A 10 -1.52 9.28 -7.38
N GLU A 11 -1.88 9.77 -8.57
CA GLU A 11 -0.92 10.26 -9.55
C GLU A 11 0.00 11.35 -8.99
N ARG A 12 1.29 11.20 -9.29
CA ARG A 12 2.37 12.15 -8.99
C ARG A 12 3.21 12.39 -10.25
N PRO A 13 3.95 13.51 -10.36
CA PRO A 13 4.90 13.74 -11.45
C PRO A 13 5.96 12.64 -11.55
N GLU A 14 6.66 12.54 -12.68
CA GLU A 14 7.79 11.61 -12.80
C GLU A 14 8.86 11.89 -11.73
N ILE A 15 9.35 10.84 -11.08
CA ILE A 15 10.47 10.91 -10.13
C ILE A 15 11.73 10.63 -10.94
N GLN A 16 12.74 11.48 -10.80
CA GLN A 16 14.03 11.27 -11.45
C GLN A 16 14.67 9.96 -10.97
N SER A 17 15.24 9.17 -11.88
CA SER A 17 15.81 7.86 -11.58
C SER A 17 16.94 7.86 -10.53
N THR A 18 17.54 9.03 -10.26
CA THR A 18 18.60 9.24 -9.28
C THR A 18 18.08 9.57 -7.87
N SER A 19 16.76 9.65 -7.67
CA SER A 19 16.13 10.07 -6.41
C SER A 19 15.04 9.08 -5.97
N VAL A 20 14.84 9.00 -4.65
CA VAL A 20 13.69 8.30 -4.05
C VAL A 20 12.40 9.14 -4.20
N GLY A 21 12.52 10.47 -4.36
CA GLY A 21 11.40 11.37 -4.63
C GLY A 21 10.42 11.55 -3.48
N ASN A 22 10.89 11.54 -2.23
CA ASN A 22 10.03 11.69 -1.04
C ASN A 22 9.37 13.07 -0.95
N GLU A 23 9.97 14.08 -1.59
CA GLU A 23 9.46 15.44 -1.74
C GLU A 23 8.34 15.58 -2.78
N VAL A 24 8.15 14.58 -3.63
CA VAL A 24 7.20 14.65 -4.74
C VAL A 24 5.77 14.46 -4.24
N MET A 25 4.98 15.51 -4.43
CA MET A 25 3.55 15.60 -4.11
C MET A 25 2.66 15.07 -5.25
N LEU A 26 1.36 14.95 -5.00
CA LEU A 26 0.37 14.61 -6.02
C LEU A 26 0.24 15.70 -7.09
N THR A 27 -0.05 15.30 -8.32
CA THR A 27 -0.54 16.20 -9.37
C THR A 27 -1.97 16.67 -9.05
N ASP A 28 -2.45 17.71 -9.73
CA ASP A 28 -3.86 18.11 -9.59
C ASP A 28 -4.82 17.04 -10.14
N LYS A 29 -4.41 16.31 -11.19
CA LYS A 29 -5.14 15.15 -11.69
C LYS A 29 -5.19 14.03 -10.65
N GLY A 30 -4.09 13.70 -9.97
CA GLY A 30 -4.08 12.70 -8.90
C GLY A 30 -4.98 13.07 -7.72
N LYS A 31 -5.05 14.35 -7.36
CA LYS A 31 -6.01 14.83 -6.34
C LYS A 31 -7.45 14.64 -6.80
N GLN A 32 -7.76 14.99 -8.05
CA GLN A 32 -9.09 14.83 -8.64
C GLN A 32 -9.50 13.35 -8.73
N GLU A 33 -8.61 12.47 -9.19
CA GLU A 33 -8.84 11.02 -9.24
C GLU A 33 -9.05 10.44 -7.83
N THR A 34 -8.34 10.94 -6.82
CA THR A 34 -8.55 10.53 -5.43
C THR A 34 -9.94 10.93 -4.93
N LEU A 35 -10.40 12.13 -5.28
CA LEU A 35 -11.75 12.59 -4.95
C LEU A 35 -12.81 11.70 -5.61
N GLU A 36 -12.63 11.38 -6.89
CA GLU A 36 -13.52 10.47 -7.63
C GLU A 36 -13.53 9.07 -7.02
N TYR A 37 -12.38 8.56 -6.61
CA TYR A 37 -12.28 7.31 -5.86
C TYR A 37 -13.08 7.39 -4.55
N ALA A 38 -12.89 8.48 -3.78
CA ALA A 38 -13.56 8.66 -2.50
C ALA A 38 -15.09 8.75 -2.64
N THR A 39 -15.61 9.32 -3.74
CA THR A 39 -17.07 9.37 -3.99
C THR A 39 -17.74 8.01 -4.17
N LYS A 40 -16.94 6.98 -4.51
CA LYS A 40 -17.43 5.61 -4.66
C LYS A 40 -17.49 4.85 -3.32
N ILE A 41 -16.93 5.44 -2.25
CA ILE A 41 -16.96 4.86 -0.91
C ILE A 41 -18.38 4.98 -0.35
N ASN A 42 -19.04 3.83 -0.18
CA ASN A 42 -20.43 3.74 0.29
C ASN A 42 -20.56 3.16 1.70
N GLN A 43 -19.45 3.04 2.43
CA GLN A 43 -19.39 2.50 3.79
C GLN A 43 -18.63 3.47 4.71
N PRO A 44 -18.90 3.43 6.02
CA PRO A 44 -18.19 4.27 6.98
C PRO A 44 -16.69 4.00 6.97
N VAL A 45 -15.88 5.06 6.89
CA VAL A 45 -14.44 4.98 7.10
C VAL A 45 -14.15 4.95 8.61
N LEU A 46 -13.48 3.90 9.05
CA LEU A 46 -13.24 3.59 10.46
C LEU A 46 -11.87 4.06 10.94
N SER A 47 -10.86 3.94 10.08
CA SER A 47 -9.53 4.49 10.34
C SER A 47 -8.79 4.73 9.03
N ILE A 48 -7.82 5.63 9.08
CA ILE A 48 -6.89 5.87 7.98
C ILE A 48 -5.47 5.86 8.55
N ARG A 49 -4.63 4.98 8.00
CA ARG A 49 -3.18 4.98 8.19
C ARG A 49 -2.50 5.33 6.88
N THR A 50 -1.38 6.03 6.95
CA THR A 50 -0.64 6.44 5.74
C THR A 50 0.86 6.39 5.95
N SER A 51 1.60 6.17 4.87
CA SER A 51 3.03 6.48 4.81
C SER A 51 3.25 7.97 5.11
N PRO A 52 4.35 8.35 5.79
CA PRO A 52 4.67 9.76 6.04
C PRO A 52 4.99 10.57 4.77
N ILE A 53 5.16 9.91 3.62
CA ILE A 53 5.51 10.57 2.37
C ILE A 53 4.34 11.42 1.86
N GLY A 54 4.64 12.67 1.46
CA GLY A 54 3.63 13.70 1.18
C GLY A 54 2.50 13.29 0.23
N ARG A 55 2.80 12.58 -0.86
CA ARG A 55 1.78 12.06 -1.80
C ARG A 55 0.82 11.04 -1.17
N CYS A 56 1.30 10.20 -0.25
CA CYS A 56 0.44 9.27 0.49
C CYS A 56 -0.43 10.02 1.49
N VAL A 57 0.15 11.00 2.20
CA VAL A 57 -0.59 11.88 3.11
C VAL A 57 -1.70 12.62 2.37
N GLN A 58 -1.41 13.25 1.23
CA GLN A 58 -2.43 13.95 0.43
C GLN A 58 -3.55 13.03 -0.06
N THR A 59 -3.20 11.80 -0.46
CA THR A 59 -4.22 10.81 -0.86
C THR A 59 -5.13 10.47 0.34
N ALA A 60 -4.55 10.23 1.51
CA ALA A 60 -5.26 9.94 2.75
C ALA A 60 -6.17 11.11 3.19
N GLU A 61 -5.67 12.34 3.14
CA GLU A 61 -6.41 13.56 3.52
C GLU A 61 -7.63 13.78 2.62
N ILE A 62 -7.51 13.54 1.30
CA ILE A 62 -8.64 13.68 0.37
C ILE A 62 -9.71 12.62 0.66
N ILE A 63 -9.31 11.36 0.88
CA ILE A 63 -10.23 10.29 1.27
C ILE A 63 -10.93 10.65 2.59
N ALA A 64 -10.18 11.13 3.58
CA ALA A 64 -10.69 11.50 4.89
C ALA A 64 -11.71 12.64 4.81
N ALA A 65 -11.34 13.73 4.14
CA ALA A 65 -12.17 14.92 3.98
C ALA A 65 -13.50 14.59 3.27
N HIS A 66 -13.47 13.76 2.23
CA HIS A 66 -14.67 13.35 1.52
C HIS A 66 -15.56 12.40 2.36
N SER A 67 -14.94 11.48 3.09
CA SER A 67 -15.65 10.46 3.87
C SER A 67 -16.14 10.97 5.23
N GLY A 68 -15.86 12.23 5.58
CA GLY A 68 -16.14 12.80 6.90
C GLY A 68 -15.30 12.22 8.03
N TYR A 69 -14.15 11.61 7.71
CA TYR A 69 -13.21 11.12 8.72
C TYR A 69 -12.32 12.28 9.19
N PRO A 70 -12.15 12.51 10.51
CA PRO A 70 -11.35 13.63 11.02
C PRO A 70 -9.89 13.55 10.58
N LEU A 71 -9.35 14.65 10.03
CA LEU A 71 -7.98 14.71 9.51
C LEU A 71 -6.94 14.47 10.60
N GLU A 72 -7.19 14.99 11.80
CA GLU A 72 -6.35 14.82 12.98
C GLU A 72 -6.26 13.36 13.47
N ASN A 73 -7.16 12.49 13.01
CA ASN A 73 -7.16 11.06 13.34
C ASN A 73 -6.45 10.22 12.27
N ILE A 74 -5.84 10.82 11.25
CA ILE A 74 -5.00 10.09 10.28
C ILE A 74 -3.70 9.71 10.99
N GLU A 75 -3.39 8.42 11.02
CA GLU A 75 -2.16 7.91 11.63
C GLU A 75 -1.05 7.79 10.57
N SER A 76 0.04 8.52 10.76
CA SER A 76 1.23 8.39 9.91
C SER A 76 2.19 7.34 10.48
N THR A 77 2.66 6.42 9.64
CA THR A 77 3.58 5.34 10.06
C THR A 77 4.61 4.99 9.01
N THR A 78 5.86 4.77 9.45
CA THR A 78 6.95 4.32 8.57
C THR A 78 6.80 2.87 8.12
N GLN A 79 5.86 2.11 8.70
CA GLN A 79 5.55 0.75 8.25
C GLN A 79 4.88 0.73 6.87
N LEU A 80 4.21 1.81 6.45
CA LEU A 80 3.60 1.92 5.12
C LEU A 80 4.51 2.62 4.10
N GLY A 81 5.75 2.93 4.48
CA GLY A 81 6.82 3.46 3.63
C GLY A 81 7.85 4.29 4.42
N ASP A 82 9.04 4.45 3.84
CA ASP A 82 10.23 5.11 4.41
C ASP A 82 10.67 4.57 5.80
N PRO A 83 10.99 3.27 5.93
CA PRO A 83 11.29 2.37 4.82
C PRO A 83 10.14 1.43 4.40
N GLY A 84 9.14 1.19 5.25
CA GLY A 84 8.06 0.23 5.00
C GLY A 84 8.34 -1.15 5.63
N PHE A 85 7.28 -1.90 5.95
CA PHE A 85 7.38 -3.16 6.70
C PHE A 85 8.10 -4.30 5.94
N ILE A 86 8.32 -4.14 4.63
CA ILE A 86 9.07 -5.09 3.78
C ILE A 86 10.57 -4.77 3.69
N ILE A 87 11.01 -3.65 4.28
CA ILE A 87 12.41 -3.17 4.22
C ILE A 87 13.00 -3.21 5.63
N SER A 88 14.12 -3.91 5.78
CA SER A 88 14.90 -3.99 7.02
C SER A 88 15.99 -2.91 7.12
N ASP A 89 16.52 -2.46 5.98
CA ASP A 89 17.52 -1.41 5.88
C ASP A 89 17.32 -0.65 4.55
N GLY A 90 16.96 0.64 4.66
CA GLY A 90 16.63 1.47 3.51
C GLY A 90 17.81 1.80 2.60
N GLU A 91 19.02 1.91 3.14
CA GLU A 91 20.23 2.18 2.34
C GLU A 91 20.61 0.95 1.51
N GLN A 92 20.59 -0.22 2.14
CA GLN A 92 20.84 -1.49 1.45
C GLN A 92 19.78 -1.79 0.39
N ALA A 93 18.50 -1.55 0.69
CA ALA A 93 17.42 -1.72 -0.27
C ALA A 93 17.58 -0.75 -1.46
N TRP A 94 17.88 0.53 -1.18
CA TRP A 94 18.19 1.52 -2.22
C TRP A 94 19.35 1.09 -3.13
N ASN A 95 20.42 0.55 -2.56
CA ASN A 95 21.54 0.03 -3.32
C ASN A 95 21.15 -1.13 -4.25
N GLN A 96 20.14 -1.95 -3.92
CA GLN A 96 19.63 -2.97 -4.85
C GLN A 96 19.06 -2.33 -6.11
N TRP A 97 18.21 -1.31 -5.97
CA TRP A 97 17.64 -0.59 -7.12
C TRP A 97 18.71 0.13 -7.95
N GLN A 98 19.74 0.68 -7.32
CA GLN A 98 20.85 1.33 -8.02
C GLN A 98 21.72 0.34 -8.83
N THR A 99 21.90 -0.88 -8.33
CA THR A 99 22.83 -1.86 -8.93
C THR A 99 22.16 -2.81 -9.92
N LYS A 100 20.94 -3.28 -9.62
CA LYS A 100 20.17 -4.22 -10.45
C LYS A 100 19.15 -3.51 -11.36
N GLY A 101 18.76 -2.29 -11.02
CA GLY A 101 17.69 -1.57 -11.71
C GLY A 101 16.30 -1.88 -11.15
N ILE A 102 15.33 -1.04 -11.52
CA ILE A 102 13.97 -1.09 -10.95
C ILE A 102 13.21 -2.36 -11.33
N ASP A 103 13.31 -2.79 -12.59
CA ASP A 103 12.56 -3.94 -13.11
C ASP A 103 13.03 -5.25 -12.46
N GLU A 104 14.35 -5.50 -12.41
CA GLU A 104 14.90 -6.73 -11.82
C GLU A 104 14.56 -6.85 -10.33
N VAL A 105 14.71 -5.77 -9.56
CA VAL A 105 14.35 -5.80 -8.12
C VAL A 105 12.87 -6.08 -7.95
N ASN A 106 12.01 -5.42 -8.72
CA ASN A 106 10.57 -5.62 -8.62
C ASN A 106 10.18 -7.06 -9.03
N GLU A 107 10.78 -7.64 -10.08
CA GLU A 107 10.56 -9.05 -10.44
C GLU A 107 10.93 -10.01 -9.31
N ILE A 108 12.05 -9.77 -8.62
CA ILE A 108 12.47 -10.57 -7.47
C ILE A 108 11.45 -10.44 -6.31
N LEU A 109 10.98 -9.23 -6.02
CA LEU A 109 9.98 -9.00 -4.96
C LEU A 109 8.64 -9.67 -5.28
N LEU A 110 8.20 -9.61 -6.54
CA LEU A 110 6.95 -10.23 -6.98
C LEU A 110 7.04 -11.76 -6.98
N SER A 111 8.10 -12.32 -7.55
CA SER A 111 8.29 -13.78 -7.64
C SER A 111 8.69 -14.42 -6.31
N GLY A 112 9.37 -13.68 -5.44
CA GLY A 112 10.00 -14.22 -4.24
C GLY A 112 11.10 -15.23 -4.54
N SER A 113 11.71 -15.19 -5.72
CA SER A 113 12.74 -16.14 -6.16
C SER A 113 14.04 -16.03 -5.37
N GLU A 114 14.34 -14.83 -4.86
CA GLU A 114 15.60 -14.51 -4.19
C GLU A 114 15.37 -13.59 -2.98
N THR A 115 16.31 -13.64 -2.04
CA THR A 115 16.38 -12.67 -0.93
C THR A 115 17.30 -11.52 -1.31
N LEU A 116 16.84 -10.29 -1.10
CA LEU A 116 17.61 -9.08 -1.36
C LEU A 116 18.11 -8.46 -0.05
N SER A 117 19.36 -8.00 -0.04
CA SER A 117 19.92 -7.25 1.10
C SER A 117 19.14 -5.94 1.28
N GLY A 118 18.85 -5.61 2.54
CA GLY A 118 17.97 -4.50 2.91
C GLY A 118 16.47 -4.84 2.94
N PHE A 119 16.06 -6.02 2.47
CA PHE A 119 14.68 -6.49 2.58
C PHE A 119 14.53 -7.47 3.74
N VAL A 120 13.32 -7.59 4.27
CA VAL A 120 12.97 -8.63 5.25
C VAL A 120 12.69 -9.96 4.55
N ASP A 121 12.63 -11.05 5.31
CA ASP A 121 11.96 -12.26 4.82
C ASP A 121 10.50 -11.93 4.53
N LEU A 122 10.14 -11.87 3.24
CA LEU A 122 8.82 -11.47 2.79
C LEU A 122 7.74 -12.46 3.26
N THR A 123 8.03 -13.76 3.38
CA THR A 123 7.05 -14.72 3.89
C THR A 123 6.73 -14.43 5.35
N HIS A 124 7.75 -14.14 6.16
CA HIS A 124 7.57 -13.75 7.55
C HIS A 124 6.81 -12.43 7.68
N ALA A 125 7.20 -11.39 6.93
CA ALA A 125 6.57 -10.08 6.98
C ALA A 125 5.10 -10.10 6.54
N ILE A 126 4.78 -10.85 5.48
CA ILE A 126 3.39 -11.00 5.01
C ILE A 126 2.55 -11.79 6.04
N ASN A 127 3.12 -12.75 6.76
CA ASN A 127 2.40 -13.44 7.84
C ASN A 127 2.09 -12.50 9.02
N ILE A 128 3.02 -11.63 9.40
CA ILE A 128 2.78 -10.60 10.42
C ILE A 128 1.69 -9.64 9.94
N PHE A 129 1.82 -9.10 8.72
CA PHE A 129 0.82 -8.21 8.12
C PHE A 129 -0.59 -8.85 8.11
N LYS A 130 -0.71 -10.11 7.68
CA LYS A 130 -1.99 -10.83 7.69
C LYS A 130 -2.54 -11.00 9.11
N SER A 131 -1.69 -11.25 10.10
CA SER A 131 -2.13 -11.35 11.50
C SER A 131 -2.70 -10.01 11.97
N GLU A 132 -1.97 -8.92 11.73
CA GLU A 132 -2.41 -7.57 12.13
C GLU A 132 -3.73 -7.18 11.45
N VAL A 133 -3.85 -7.41 10.13
CA VAL A 133 -5.09 -7.14 9.40
C VAL A 133 -6.25 -8.00 9.92
N ARG A 134 -6.01 -9.29 10.20
CA ARG A 134 -7.04 -10.18 10.76
C ARG A 134 -7.49 -9.68 12.14
N ASP A 135 -6.56 -9.35 13.02
CA ASP A 135 -6.86 -8.87 14.37
C ASP A 135 -7.63 -7.54 14.32
N LEU A 136 -7.23 -6.62 13.43
CA LEU A 136 -7.96 -5.38 13.18
C LEU A 136 -9.40 -5.67 12.75
N LEU A 137 -9.60 -6.48 11.71
CA LEU A 137 -10.93 -6.75 11.16
C LEU A 137 -11.83 -7.53 12.13
N ILE A 138 -11.30 -8.48 12.90
CA ILE A 138 -12.08 -9.19 13.92
C ILE A 138 -12.64 -8.21 14.95
N ASN A 139 -11.82 -7.28 15.41
CA ASN A 139 -12.17 -6.34 16.49
C ASN A 139 -12.92 -5.08 16.01
N SER A 140 -12.99 -4.85 14.71
CA SER A 140 -13.70 -3.70 14.13
C SER A 140 -15.21 -3.92 14.00
N LYS A 141 -15.96 -2.81 13.96
CA LYS A 141 -17.34 -2.78 13.44
C LYS A 141 -17.34 -2.87 11.90
N GLU A 142 -18.52 -2.92 11.29
CA GLU A 142 -18.62 -2.84 9.83
C GLU A 142 -18.18 -1.48 9.30
N GLY A 143 -17.41 -1.48 8.20
CA GLY A 143 -16.79 -0.29 7.62
C GLY A 143 -15.44 -0.59 6.98
N ILE A 144 -14.74 0.48 6.58
CA ILE A 144 -13.49 0.42 5.82
C ILE A 144 -12.35 1.05 6.61
N HIS A 145 -11.22 0.34 6.68
CA HIS A 145 -9.92 0.88 7.08
C HIS A 145 -9.09 1.17 5.83
N PHE A 146 -8.50 2.36 5.71
CA PHE A 146 -7.59 2.68 4.60
C PHE A 146 -6.15 2.69 5.07
N TRP A 147 -5.29 1.93 4.40
CA TRP A 147 -3.84 1.99 4.58
C TRP A 147 -3.21 2.48 3.27
N VAL A 148 -2.82 3.76 3.25
CA VAL A 148 -2.26 4.41 2.06
C VAL A 148 -0.75 4.23 2.02
N THR A 149 -0.24 3.70 0.90
CA THR A 149 1.13 3.23 0.76
C THR A 149 1.64 3.46 -0.68
N HIS A 150 2.72 2.76 -1.06
CA HIS A 150 3.37 2.83 -2.36
C HIS A 150 3.12 1.56 -3.17
N ASP A 151 3.35 1.65 -4.48
CA ASP A 151 3.15 0.53 -5.42
C ASP A 151 3.92 -0.72 -5.03
N VAL A 152 5.21 -0.60 -4.69
CA VAL A 152 6.05 -1.75 -4.33
C VAL A 152 5.43 -2.56 -3.20
N ILE A 153 4.88 -1.90 -2.17
CA ILE A 153 4.23 -2.58 -1.04
C ILE A 153 2.93 -3.25 -1.50
N VAL A 154 2.06 -2.54 -2.21
CA VAL A 154 0.80 -3.14 -2.72
C VAL A 154 1.10 -4.36 -3.60
N ALA A 155 2.01 -4.23 -4.56
CA ALA A 155 2.34 -5.27 -5.52
C ALA A 155 2.97 -6.49 -4.82
N THR A 156 3.89 -6.27 -3.89
CA THR A 156 4.52 -7.34 -3.10
C THR A 156 3.48 -8.10 -2.28
N VAL A 157 2.61 -7.40 -1.55
CA VAL A 157 1.56 -8.06 -0.76
C VAL A 157 0.60 -8.80 -1.67
N ALA A 158 0.10 -8.16 -2.72
CA ALA A 158 -0.85 -8.75 -3.66
C ALA A 158 -0.27 -10.02 -4.32
N SER A 159 1.00 -9.99 -4.74
CA SER A 159 1.68 -11.15 -5.32
C SER A 159 1.77 -12.33 -4.34
N ARG A 160 2.04 -12.05 -3.07
CA ARG A 160 2.22 -13.09 -2.04
C ARG A 160 0.93 -13.69 -1.50
N VAL A 161 -0.22 -13.04 -1.70
CA VAL A 161 -1.53 -13.54 -1.26
C VAL A 161 -2.38 -14.09 -2.39
N SER A 162 -1.96 -13.89 -3.64
CA SER A 162 -2.63 -14.43 -4.83
C SER A 162 -2.26 -15.90 -5.06
N GLU A 163 -3.12 -16.64 -5.76
CA GLU A 163 -2.85 -18.04 -6.14
C GLU A 163 -1.63 -18.18 -7.04
N GLN A 164 -1.40 -17.18 -7.89
CA GLN A 164 -0.22 -17.04 -8.73
C GLN A 164 0.47 -15.71 -8.42
N PRO A 165 1.80 -15.67 -8.37
CA PRO A 165 2.53 -14.41 -8.26
C PRO A 165 2.17 -13.45 -9.39
N LEU A 166 2.13 -12.15 -9.07
CA LEU A 166 1.96 -11.11 -10.07
C LEU A 166 3.22 -10.98 -10.94
N SER A 167 3.05 -10.43 -12.13
CA SER A 167 4.14 -10.00 -13.02
C SER A 167 4.27 -8.48 -13.05
N LEU A 168 5.33 -7.95 -13.69
CA LEU A 168 5.46 -6.51 -13.91
C LEU A 168 4.30 -5.92 -14.74
N MET A 169 3.64 -6.73 -15.58
CA MET A 169 2.46 -6.29 -16.33
C MET A 169 1.25 -6.02 -15.42
N ASP A 170 1.27 -6.56 -14.21
CA ASP A 170 0.24 -6.40 -13.19
C ASP A 170 0.58 -5.31 -12.16
N TRP A 171 1.63 -4.51 -12.41
CA TRP A 171 2.06 -3.46 -11.49
C TRP A 171 0.89 -2.51 -11.18
N PRO A 172 0.63 -2.18 -9.90
CA PRO A 172 -0.55 -1.43 -9.52
C PRO A 172 -0.52 -0.05 -10.17
N HIS A 173 -1.58 0.31 -10.88
CA HIS A 173 -1.78 1.70 -11.32
C HIS A 173 -1.93 2.65 -10.11
N PHE A 174 -1.95 3.97 -10.36
CA PHE A 174 -2.30 4.93 -9.31
C PHE A 174 -3.68 4.61 -8.76
N LEU A 175 -3.84 4.65 -7.43
CA LEU A 175 -5.03 4.17 -6.71
C LEU A 175 -5.35 2.67 -6.84
N GLY A 176 -4.51 1.91 -7.55
CA GLY A 176 -4.50 0.44 -7.51
C GLY A 176 -4.36 -0.03 -6.07
N ASN A 177 -5.13 -1.06 -5.71
CA ASN A 177 -5.30 -1.44 -4.31
C ASN A 177 -5.51 -2.95 -4.13
N LEU A 178 -5.19 -3.40 -2.92
CA LEU A 178 -5.55 -4.71 -2.41
C LEU A 178 -6.62 -4.53 -1.34
N GLU A 179 -7.83 -4.99 -1.64
CA GLU A 179 -8.90 -5.08 -0.66
C GLU A 179 -8.78 -6.38 0.12
N ILE A 180 -8.94 -6.28 1.44
CA ILE A 180 -8.86 -7.39 2.37
C ILE A 180 -10.12 -7.38 3.22
N SER A 181 -10.85 -8.49 3.20
CA SER A 181 -12.12 -8.63 3.94
C SER A 181 -12.13 -9.91 4.76
N LEU A 182 -13.01 -9.97 5.74
CA LEU A 182 -13.17 -11.14 6.59
C LEU A 182 -14.38 -11.97 6.12
N SER A 183 -14.18 -13.26 5.88
CA SER A 183 -15.25 -14.21 5.59
C SER A 183 -16.08 -14.52 6.85
N ASN A 184 -17.23 -15.19 6.67
CA ASN A 184 -18.03 -15.68 7.80
C ASN A 184 -17.29 -16.71 8.68
N SER A 185 -16.21 -17.32 8.18
CA SER A 185 -15.37 -18.25 8.93
C SER A 185 -14.10 -17.59 9.51
N ASN A 186 -14.04 -16.27 9.56
CA ASN A 186 -12.89 -15.48 10.00
C ASN A 186 -11.61 -15.68 9.17
N GLU A 187 -11.75 -16.08 7.91
CA GLU A 187 -10.63 -16.14 6.97
C GLU A 187 -10.51 -14.83 6.18
N LEU A 188 -9.28 -14.45 5.87
CA LEU A 188 -9.03 -13.26 5.04
C LEU A 188 -9.29 -13.59 3.57
N ILE A 189 -10.07 -12.75 2.91
CA ILE A 189 -10.32 -12.77 1.47
C ILE A 189 -9.63 -11.56 0.87
N PHE A 190 -8.82 -11.80 -0.16
CA PHE A 190 -8.02 -10.80 -0.85
C PHE A 190 -8.58 -10.55 -2.24
N GLN A 191 -8.72 -9.29 -2.63
CA GLN A 191 -9.13 -8.88 -3.97
C GLN A 191 -8.21 -7.76 -4.45
N TYR A 192 -7.42 -8.05 -5.50
CA TYR A 192 -6.54 -7.07 -6.13
C TYR A 192 -7.29 -6.32 -7.23
N ASN A 193 -7.21 -4.98 -7.20
CA ASN A 193 -7.90 -4.09 -8.13
C ASN A 193 -6.92 -3.09 -8.74
N GLN A 194 -7.06 -2.86 -10.04
CA GLN A 194 -6.29 -1.89 -10.82
C GLN A 194 -7.01 -0.55 -10.96
#